data_AF-A0A5N6XMF6-F1
#
_entry.id   AF-A0A5N6XMF6-F1
#
_cell.length_a   1.000
_cell.length_b   1.000
_cell.length_c   1.000
_cell.angle_alpha   90.00
_cell.angle_beta   90.00
_cell.angle_gamma   90.00
#
_symmetry.space_group_name_H-M   'P 1'
#
loop_
_entity.id
_entity.type
_entity.pdbx_description
1 polymer ?
#
loop_
_entity_poly.entity_id
_entity_poly.type
_entity_poly.pdbx_seq_one_letter_code
_entity_poly.pdbx_strand_id
1 'polypeptide(L)'
;MTTKIRTIRHRRSNTAKSRCQQRNRRKIQLFLKAYEYCQECDADISLTIRLRHSGEIVYFNSDGAWSPSKEQLATYYPRPKQVTWQEIAARYNA
;
A
#
# COMPACT_ATOMS: atom_id res chain seq x y z
N MET A 1 16.37 -19.40 0.59
CA MET A 1 15.01 -19.30 0.04
C MET A 1 15.06 -18.48 -1.24
N THR A 2 14.63 -19.01 -2.38
CA THR A 2 14.60 -18.27 -3.65
C THR A 2 13.45 -17.24 -3.63
N THR A 3 13.77 -15.95 -3.64
CA THR A 3 12.77 -14.88 -3.71
C THR A 3 12.08 -14.93 -5.07
N LYS A 4 10.80 -15.33 -5.09
CA LYS A 4 10.02 -15.41 -6.33
C LYS A 4 9.80 -14.01 -6.89
N ILE A 5 10.36 -13.72 -8.06
CA ILE A 5 10.21 -12.42 -8.70
C ILE A 5 8.77 -12.25 -9.19
N ARG A 6 8.15 -11.11 -8.85
CA ARG A 6 6.77 -10.77 -9.19
C ARG A 6 6.72 -9.91 -10.45
N THR A 7 5.65 -10.01 -11.23
CA THR A 7 5.41 -9.11 -12.38
C THR A 7 4.15 -8.30 -12.15
N ILE A 8 4.24 -6.99 -12.39
CA ILE A 8 3.06 -6.11 -12.35
C ILE A 8 2.20 -6.45 -13.57
N ARG A 9 1.03 -7.06 -13.35
CA ARG A 9 0.11 -7.32 -14.46
C ARG A 9 -0.45 -6.01 -14.99
N HIS A 10 -0.10 -5.68 -16.23
CA HIS A 10 -0.59 -4.52 -16.95
C HIS A 10 -1.95 -4.80 -17.59
N ARG A 11 -2.65 -3.71 -17.91
CA ARG A 11 -3.92 -3.72 -18.63
C ARG A 11 -3.66 -4.14 -20.08
N ARG A 12 -4.63 -4.79 -20.72
CA ARG A 12 -4.54 -5.22 -22.12
C ARG A 12 -4.65 -4.06 -23.11
N SER A 13 -5.37 -2.99 -22.75
CA SER A 13 -5.57 -1.81 -23.61
C SER A 13 -5.23 -0.51 -22.87
N ASN A 14 -4.78 0.50 -23.61
CA ASN A 14 -4.33 1.79 -23.07
C ASN A 14 -5.36 2.92 -23.13
N THR A 15 -6.63 2.61 -23.40
CA THR A 15 -7.71 3.61 -23.43
C THR A 15 -7.91 4.27 -22.06
N ALA A 16 -8.41 5.51 -22.04
CA ALA A 16 -8.68 6.26 -20.80
C ALA A 16 -9.60 5.46 -19.85
N LYS A 17 -10.64 4.82 -20.40
CA LYS A 17 -11.56 3.94 -19.67
C LYS A 17 -10.83 2.77 -19.01
N SER A 18 -9.97 2.05 -19.75
CA SER A 18 -9.19 0.92 -19.22
C SER A 18 -8.24 1.35 -18.10
N ARG A 19 -7.58 2.51 -18.26
CA ARG A 19 -6.71 3.10 -17.23
C ARG A 19 -7.48 3.42 -15.95
N CYS A 20 -8.64 4.06 -16.07
CA CYS A 20 -9.50 4.39 -14.94
C CYS A 20 -9.96 3.13 -14.19
N GLN A 21 -10.43 2.12 -14.92
CA GLN A 21 -10.86 0.84 -14.34
C GLN A 21 -9.73 0.13 -13.61
N GLN A 22 -8.54 0.02 -14.23
CA GLN A 22 -7.39 -0.63 -13.60
C GLN A 22 -7.00 0.09 -12.30
N ARG A 23 -6.96 1.42 -12.32
CA ARG A 23 -6.66 2.23 -11.13
C ARG A 23 -7.67 2.01 -10.02
N ASN A 24 -8.96 2.07 -10.32
CA ASN A 24 -10.03 1.87 -9.33
C ASN A 24 -9.98 0.46 -8.73
N ARG A 25 -9.78 -0.57 -9.55
CA ARG A 25 -9.63 -1.96 -9.07
C ARG A 25 -8.43 -2.10 -8.13
N ARG A 26 -7.26 -1.54 -8.48
CA ARG A 26 -6.08 -1.58 -7.61
C ARG A 26 -6.28 -0.81 -6.31
N LYS A 27 -6.92 0.36 -6.36
CA LYS A 27 -7.27 1.16 -5.17
C LYS A 27 -8.17 0.38 -4.22
N ILE A 28 -9.27 -0.17 -4.72
CA ILE A 28 -10.23 -0.95 -3.93
C ILE A 28 -9.57 -2.18 -3.33
N GLN A 29 -8.85 -2.96 -4.14
CA GLN A 29 -8.20 -4.19 -3.67
C GLN A 29 -7.13 -3.92 -2.61
N LEU A 30 -6.45 -2.78 -2.66
CA LEU A 30 -5.50 -2.40 -1.61
C LEU A 30 -6.21 -2.19 -0.26
N PHE A 31 -7.34 -1.49 -0.25
CA PHE A 31 -8.13 -1.30 0.98
C PHE A 31 -8.72 -2.61 1.50
N LEU A 32 -9.23 -3.47 0.62
CA LEU A 32 -9.73 -4.80 1.02
C LEU A 32 -8.62 -5.63 1.67
N LYS A 33 -7.41 -5.64 1.10
CA LYS A 33 -6.27 -6.37 1.69
C LYS A 33 -5.81 -5.78 3.01
N ALA A 34 -5.89 -4.46 3.18
CA ALA A 34 -5.61 -3.83 4.46
C ALA A 34 -6.62 -4.28 5.53
N TYR A 35 -7.92 -4.22 5.21
CA TYR A 35 -8.97 -4.70 6.10
C TYR A 35 -8.80 -6.18 6.47
N GLU A 36 -8.60 -7.05 5.48
CA GLU A 36 -8.35 -8.49 5.71
C GLU A 36 -7.15 -8.69 6.66
N TYR A 37 -6.05 -7.97 6.46
CA TYR A 37 -4.88 -8.09 7.34
C TYR A 37 -5.17 -7.64 8.77
N CYS A 38 -5.92 -6.55 8.95
CA CYS A 38 -6.33 -6.10 10.29
C CYS A 38 -7.16 -7.17 11.02
N GLN A 39 -8.08 -7.84 10.31
CA GLN A 39 -8.92 -8.87 10.90
C GLN A 39 -8.15 -10.16 11.23
N GLU A 40 -7.25 -10.59 10.35
CA GLU A 40 -6.56 -11.88 10.50
C GLU A 40 -5.29 -11.82 11.35
N CYS A 41 -4.66 -10.66 11.48
CA CYS A 41 -3.31 -10.54 12.05
C CYS A 41 -3.22 -9.62 13.28
N ASP A 42 -4.34 -9.18 13.86
CA ASP A 42 -4.40 -8.28 15.02
C ASP A 42 -3.45 -7.08 14.86
N ALA A 43 -3.63 -6.37 13.74
CA ALA A 43 -2.70 -5.34 13.31
C ALA A 43 -3.42 -4.07 12.88
N ASP A 44 -2.93 -2.92 13.36
CA ASP A 44 -3.41 -1.62 12.93
C ASP A 44 -2.72 -1.12 11.66
N ILE A 45 -3.53 -0.64 10.73
CA ILE A 45 -3.07 -0.14 9.43
C ILE A 45 -3.62 1.26 9.18
N SER A 46 -2.73 2.14 8.74
CA SER A 46 -3.07 3.43 8.15
C SER A 46 -2.55 3.48 6.73
N LEU A 47 -3.44 3.79 5.79
CA LEU A 47 -3.13 3.96 4.37
C LEU A 47 -3.58 5.32 3.92
N THR A 48 -2.66 6.09 3.33
CA THR A 48 -2.97 7.36 2.65
C THR A 48 -2.50 7.30 1.21
N ILE A 49 -3.42 7.55 0.27
CA ILE A 49 -3.16 7.53 -1.16
C ILE A 49 -3.44 8.91 -1.75
N ARG A 50 -2.42 9.53 -2.34
CA ARG A 50 -2.59 10.71 -3.20
C ARG A 50 -2.58 10.31 -4.67
N LEU A 51 -3.70 10.53 -5.35
CA LEU A 51 -3.82 10.34 -6.79
C LEU A 51 -3.15 11.49 -7.53
N ARG A 52 -1.91 11.31 -7.97
CA ARG A 52 -1.09 12.37 -8.61
C ARG A 52 -1.76 13.10 -9.79
N HIS A 53 -2.66 12.42 -10.51
CA HIS A 53 -3.32 12.99 -11.69
C HIS A 53 -4.50 13.90 -11.35
N SER A 54 -5.14 13.73 -10.19
CA SER A 54 -6.30 14.50 -9.76
C SER A 54 -6.04 15.32 -8.50
N GLY A 55 -4.95 15.06 -7.78
CA GLY A 55 -4.69 15.62 -6.46
C GLY A 55 -5.52 14.98 -5.34
N GLU A 56 -6.54 14.18 -5.66
CA GLU A 56 -7.44 13.54 -4.70
C GLU A 56 -6.66 12.69 -3.69
N ILE A 57 -6.97 12.89 -2.42
CA ILE A 57 -6.41 12.12 -1.31
C ILE A 57 -7.53 11.24 -0.75
N VAL A 58 -7.24 9.95 -0.62
CA VAL A 58 -8.13 8.97 0.04
C VAL A 58 -7.33 8.30 1.14
N TYR A 59 -7.91 8.16 2.33
CA TYR A 59 -7.27 7.56 3.49
C TYR A 59 -8.15 6.49 4.13
N PHE A 60 -7.50 5.57 4.86
CA PHE A 60 -8.10 4.51 5.66
C PHE A 60 -7.29 4.35 6.94
N ASN A 61 -7.96 4.30 8.09
CA ASN A 61 -7.37 4.01 9.39
C ASN A 61 -8.23 2.94 10.09
N SER A 62 -7.61 1.90 10.65
CA SER A 62 -8.31 0.81 11.33
C SER A 62 -8.87 1.21 12.70
N ASP A 63 -8.14 2.03 13.46
CA ASP A 63 -8.43 2.40 14.86
C ASP A 63 -8.86 3.88 15.02
N GLY A 64 -9.02 4.61 13.90
CA GLY A 64 -9.38 6.02 13.87
C GLY A 64 -8.26 7.03 14.19
N ALA A 65 -7.13 6.61 14.80
CA ALA A 65 -6.07 7.51 15.27
C ALA A 65 -4.64 7.11 14.85
N TRP A 66 -4.47 5.95 14.23
CA TRP A 66 -3.18 5.40 13.85
C TRP A 66 -2.49 6.24 12.77
N SER A 67 -1.45 6.95 13.16
CA SER A 67 -0.15 6.95 12.49
C SER A 67 0.86 7.69 13.38
N PRO A 68 1.81 7.00 14.04
CA PRO A 68 2.81 7.69 14.85
C PRO A 68 3.71 8.59 13.98
N SER A 69 4.09 9.75 14.53
CA SER A 69 5.06 10.64 13.89
C SER A 69 6.43 9.97 13.79
N LYS A 70 7.34 10.51 12.97
CA LYS A 70 8.71 9.97 12.87
C LYS A 70 9.46 10.04 14.20
N GLU A 71 9.21 11.09 14.97
CA GLU A 71 9.78 11.30 16.29
C GLU A 71 9.23 10.27 17.28
N GLN A 72 7.93 9.99 17.24
CA GLN A 72 7.31 8.94 18.04
C GLN A 72 7.83 7.55 17.67
N LEU A 73 8.01 7.24 16.38
CA LEU A 73 8.56 5.97 15.92
C LEU A 73 9.98 5.72 16.47
N ALA A 74 10.77 6.76 16.71
CA ALA A 74 12.13 6.64 17.24
C ALA A 74 12.19 6.19 18.71
N THR A 75 11.10 6.36 19.47
CA THR A 75 11.02 6.01 20.89
C THR A 75 10.51 4.60 21.14
N TYR A 76 9.99 3.91 20.12
CA TYR A 76 9.34 2.61 20.26
C TYR A 76 10.35 1.47 20.44
N TYR A 77 9.95 0.46 21.23
CA TYR A 77 10.68 -0.80 21.39
C TYR A 77 9.75 -2.01 21.15
N PRO A 78 10.14 -2.98 20.30
CA PRO A 78 11.37 -3.00 19.49
C PRO A 78 11.41 -1.88 18.45
N ARG A 79 12.62 -1.47 18.04
CA ARG A 79 12.78 -0.38 17.07
C ARG A 79 12.00 -0.72 15.79
N PRO A 80 11.06 0.14 15.35
CA PRO A 80 10.28 -0.11 14.15
C PRO A 80 11.19 -0.31 12.93
N LYS A 81 10.86 -1.29 12.09
CA LYS A 81 11.57 -1.55 10.85
C LYS A 81 10.96 -0.74 9.71
N GLN A 82 11.76 0.13 9.10
CA GLN A 82 11.37 0.81 7.86
C GLN A 82 11.52 -0.16 6.68
N VAL A 83 10.46 -0.31 5.88
CA VAL A 83 10.51 -1.00 4.59
C VAL A 83 10.68 0.03 3.48
N THR A 84 11.75 -0.09 2.69
CA THR A 84 12.09 0.91 1.66
C THR A 84 11.44 0.60 0.31
N TRP A 85 11.36 1.63 -0.56
CA TRP A 85 10.90 1.43 -1.94
C TRP A 85 11.78 0.42 -2.67
N GLN A 86 13.10 0.50 -2.48
CA GLN A 86 14.10 -0.36 -3.11
C GLN A 86 13.91 -1.82 -2.67
N GLU A 87 13.67 -2.07 -1.39
CA GLU A 87 13.39 -3.42 -0.88
C GLU A 87 12.14 -4.05 -1.51
N ILE A 88 11.08 -3.26 -1.70
CA ILE A 88 9.86 -3.75 -2.36
C ILE A 88 10.08 -3.90 -3.86
N ALA A 89 10.73 -2.93 -4.51
CA ALA A 89 11.00 -2.93 -5.94
C ALA A 89 11.88 -4.11 -6.36
N ALA A 90 12.87 -4.48 -5.54
CA ALA A 90 13.73 -5.64 -5.77
C ALA A 90 12.97 -6.97 -5.85
N ARG A 91 11.71 -7.03 -5.37
CA ARG A 91 10.86 -8.22 -5.49
C ARG A 91 10.10 -8.30 -6.81
N TYR A 92 10.18 -7.28 -7.66
CA TYR A 92 9.50 -7.23 -8.94
C TYR A 92 10.48 -7.31 -10.11
N ASN A 93 10.04 -7.92 -11.21
CA ASN A 93 10.69 -7.84 -12.51
C ASN A 93 10.58 -6.38 -12.98
N ALA A 94 11.71 -5.81 -13.38
CA ALA A 94 11.78 -4.47 -13.99
C ALA A 94 11.02 -4.42 -15.31
#